data_AF-A0A4Y2GUN4-F1
#
_entry.id   AF-A0A4Y2GUN4-F1
#
_cell.length_a   1.000
_cell.length_b   1.000
_cell.length_c   1.000
_cell.angle_alpha   90.00
_cell.angle_beta   90.00
_cell.angle_gamma   90.00
#
_symmetry.space_group_name_H-M   'P 1'
#
loop_
_entity.id
_entity.type
_entity.pdbx_description
1 polymer ?
#
loop_
_entity_poly.entity_id
_entity_poly.type
_entity_poly.pdbx_seq_one_letter_code
_entity_poly.pdbx_strand_id
1 'polypeptide(L)'
;MEPLPIRGGKQVLFAKLKNKLKDQLQWSVCLLHFNDLSFRHLFINLDGEKTGPKSFSGPIGTQFRKCEKLPVVNFKSVECEIPKIKRKILRKEQQYLLDISYAIKSGSSPEGLLFVNLVHFPIQDG
;
A
#
# COMPACT_ATOMS: atom_id res chain seq x y z
N MET A 1 -54.47 -33.08 -11.25
CA MET A 1 -53.86 -31.75 -11.11
C MET A 1 -52.47 -31.98 -10.53
N GLU A 2 -51.45 -32.03 -11.38
CA GLU A 2 -50.07 -32.30 -10.97
C GLU A 2 -49.56 -31.16 -10.07
N PRO A 3 -48.89 -31.44 -8.94
CA PRO A 3 -48.34 -30.40 -8.09
C PRO A 3 -47.16 -29.72 -8.78
N LEU A 4 -47.24 -28.38 -8.89
CA LEU A 4 -46.18 -27.55 -9.46
C LEU A 4 -44.89 -27.62 -8.63
N PRO A 5 -43.71 -27.53 -9.29
CA PRO A 5 -42.43 -27.80 -8.64
C PRO A 5 -42.06 -26.69 -7.65
N ILE A 6 -41.79 -27.06 -6.41
CA ILE A 6 -41.28 -26.17 -5.35
C ILE A 6 -39.85 -25.74 -5.71
N ARG A 7 -39.70 -24.68 -6.50
CA ARG A 7 -38.39 -24.22 -7.03
C ARG A 7 -38.02 -22.77 -6.66
N GLY A 8 -38.58 -22.23 -5.58
CA GLY A 8 -38.46 -20.80 -5.25
C GLY A 8 -37.47 -20.43 -4.13
N GLY A 9 -37.41 -21.18 -3.02
CA GLY A 9 -36.78 -20.69 -1.78
C GLY A 9 -35.27 -20.48 -1.85
N LYS A 10 -34.54 -21.43 -2.44
CA LYS A 10 -33.06 -21.35 -2.56
C LYS A 10 -32.65 -20.20 -3.49
N GLN A 11 -33.33 -20.04 -4.62
CA GLN A 11 -32.98 -19.00 -5.60
C GLN A 11 -33.23 -17.59 -5.05
N VAL A 12 -34.34 -17.39 -4.32
CA VAL A 12 -34.64 -16.13 -3.65
C VAL A 12 -33.61 -15.82 -2.55
N LEU A 13 -33.18 -16.82 -1.78
CA LEU A 13 -32.14 -16.64 -0.77
C LEU A 13 -30.79 -16.26 -1.41
N PHE A 14 -30.38 -16.95 -2.48
CA PHE A 14 -29.18 -16.61 -3.23
C PHE A 14 -29.24 -15.19 -3.83
N ALA A 15 -30.39 -14.76 -4.34
CA ALA A 15 -30.58 -13.41 -4.84
C ALA A 15 -30.45 -12.36 -3.72
N LYS A 16 -31.06 -12.59 -2.56
CA LYS A 16 -30.94 -11.71 -1.38
C LYS A 16 -29.50 -11.59 -0.87
N LEU A 17 -28.77 -12.72 -0.81
CA LEU A 17 -27.36 -12.73 -0.42
C LEU A 17 -26.48 -11.99 -1.43
N LYS A 18 -26.70 -12.22 -2.73
CA LYS A 18 -26.00 -11.49 -3.80
C LYS A 18 -26.23 -9.98 -3.71
N ASN A 19 -27.46 -9.54 -3.43
CA ASN A 19 -27.76 -8.12 -3.29
C ASN A 19 -27.10 -7.52 -2.04
N LYS A 20 -27.19 -8.17 -0.88
CA LYS A 20 -26.48 -7.72 0.33
C LYS A 20 -24.97 -7.60 0.11
N LEU A 21 -24.36 -8.57 -0.58
CA LEU A 21 -22.93 -8.53 -0.91
C LEU A 21 -22.60 -7.37 -1.85
N LYS A 22 -23.43 -7.12 -2.87
CA LYS A 22 -23.27 -5.97 -3.77
C LYS A 22 -23.35 -4.65 -3.01
N ASP A 23 -24.32 -4.50 -2.11
CA ASP A 23 -24.47 -3.28 -1.30
C ASP A 23 -23.25 -3.08 -0.40
N GLN A 24 -22.77 -4.13 0.26
CA GLN A 24 -21.56 -4.07 1.09
C GLN A 24 -20.31 -3.73 0.29
N LEU A 25 -20.16 -4.30 -0.91
CA LEU A 25 -19.06 -3.98 -1.80
C LEU A 25 -19.14 -2.52 -2.28
N GLN A 26 -20.33 -2.04 -2.61
CA GLN A 26 -20.55 -0.65 -2.98
C GLN A 26 -20.15 0.30 -1.85
N TRP A 27 -20.59 0.03 -0.61
CA TRP A 27 -20.18 0.82 0.55
C TRP A 27 -18.68 0.78 0.79
N SER A 28 -18.05 -0.39 0.63
CA SER A 28 -16.59 -0.53 0.79
C SER A 28 -15.84 0.31 -0.24
N VAL A 29 -16.27 0.29 -1.51
CA VAL A 29 -15.69 1.11 -2.58
C VAL A 29 -15.93 2.60 -2.31
N CYS A 30 -17.13 3.00 -1.88
CA CYS A 30 -17.42 4.37 -1.50
C CYS A 30 -16.53 4.87 -0.35
N LEU A 31 -16.33 4.06 0.69
CA LEU A 31 -15.45 4.39 1.81
C LEU A 31 -13.98 4.50 1.37
N LEU A 32 -13.51 3.59 0.50
CA LEU A 32 -12.17 3.67 -0.08
C LEU A 32 -11.98 4.96 -0.88
N HIS A 33 -12.94 5.35 -1.70
CA HIS A 33 -12.88 6.60 -2.47
C HIS A 33 -12.93 7.83 -1.57
N PHE A 34 -13.71 7.81 -0.50
CA PHE A 34 -13.75 8.89 0.47
C PHE A 34 -12.38 9.08 1.15
N ASN A 35 -11.80 7.98 1.63
CA ASN A 35 -10.47 8.01 2.24
C ASN A 35 -9.40 8.50 1.25
N ASP A 36 -9.43 8.01 0.00
CA ASP A 36 -8.50 8.47 -1.06
C ASP A 36 -8.61 9.98 -1.27
N LEU A 37 -9.82 10.55 -1.31
CA LEU A 37 -10.03 11.99 -1.48
C LEU A 37 -9.47 12.79 -0.29
N SER A 38 -9.76 12.36 0.94
CA SER A 38 -9.20 13.00 2.15
C SER A 38 -7.67 12.97 2.16
N PHE A 39 -7.09 11.84 1.77
CA PHE A 39 -5.63 11.71 1.63
C PHE A 39 -5.09 12.59 0.52
N ARG A 40 -5.75 12.73 -0.64
CA ARG A 40 -5.31 13.64 -1.69
C ARG A 40 -5.21 15.07 -1.21
N HIS A 41 -6.20 15.55 -0.46
CA HIS A 41 -6.14 16.91 0.11
C HIS A 41 -4.97 17.09 1.06
N LEU A 42 -4.70 16.09 1.92
CA LEU A 42 -3.53 16.10 2.79
C LEU A 42 -2.23 16.11 1.99
N PHE A 43 -2.10 15.21 1.01
CA PHE A 43 -0.90 15.09 0.20
C PHE A 43 -0.66 16.30 -0.70
N ILE A 44 -1.69 17.00 -1.20
CA ILE A 44 -1.49 18.25 -1.96
C ILE A 44 -0.76 19.29 -1.11
N ASN A 45 -1.07 19.39 0.19
CA ASN A 45 -0.39 20.33 1.08
C ASN A 45 1.06 19.90 1.39
N LEU A 46 1.31 18.58 1.46
CA LEU A 46 2.62 18.03 1.82
C LEU A 46 3.59 17.92 0.63
N ASP A 47 3.08 17.47 -0.50
CA ASP A 47 3.80 17.23 -1.76
C ASP A 47 3.81 18.46 -2.67
N GLY A 48 2.86 19.38 -2.47
CA GLY A 48 2.64 20.55 -3.31
C GLY A 48 1.95 20.20 -4.63
N GLU A 49 1.74 21.21 -5.45
CA GLU A 49 1.15 21.05 -6.78
C GLU A 49 2.01 20.15 -7.67
N LYS A 50 1.46 19.01 -8.08
CA LYS A 50 2.12 18.03 -8.95
C LYS A 50 1.91 18.40 -10.41
N THR A 51 2.83 19.15 -10.99
CA THR A 51 2.90 19.42 -12.44
C THR A 51 3.51 18.27 -13.26
N GLY A 52 3.93 17.18 -12.60
CA GLY A 52 4.63 16.04 -13.20
C GLY A 52 5.22 15.09 -12.15
N PRO A 53 5.80 13.95 -12.56
CA PRO A 53 6.23 12.87 -11.66
C PRO A 53 7.33 13.24 -10.65
N LYS A 54 8.08 14.31 -10.90
CA LYS A 54 9.18 14.81 -10.06
C LYS A 54 9.02 16.26 -9.62
N SER A 55 7.90 16.91 -9.97
CA SER A 55 7.60 18.25 -9.49
C SER A 55 6.79 18.17 -8.22
N PHE A 56 7.53 18.11 -7.12
CA PHE A 56 6.98 18.28 -5.79
C PHE A 56 7.45 19.64 -5.27
N SER A 57 6.50 20.52 -4.96
CA SER A 57 6.75 21.87 -4.44
C SER A 57 6.45 22.01 -2.94
N GLY A 58 5.82 21.00 -2.36
CA GLY A 58 5.45 21.00 -0.95
C GLY A 58 6.62 20.71 -0.02
N PRO A 59 6.44 20.92 1.29
CA PRO A 59 7.49 20.77 2.29
C PRO A 59 8.11 19.36 2.30
N ILE A 60 7.32 18.30 2.16
CA ILE A 60 7.84 16.92 2.08
C ILE A 60 8.44 16.65 0.71
N GLY A 61 7.73 17.08 -0.33
CA GLY A 61 8.16 16.99 -1.71
C GLY A 61 9.57 17.52 -2.01
N THR A 62 9.86 18.70 -1.47
CA THR A 62 11.17 19.35 -1.61
C THR A 62 12.27 18.65 -0.82
N GLN A 63 11.95 17.99 0.29
CA GLN A 63 12.89 17.14 1.03
C GLN A 63 13.24 15.87 0.26
N PHE A 64 12.31 15.27 -0.47
CA PHE A 64 12.60 14.09 -1.31
C PHE A 64 13.68 14.37 -2.37
N ARG A 65 13.68 15.57 -2.98
CA ARG A 65 14.74 15.98 -3.93
C ARG A 65 16.14 16.02 -3.30
N LYS A 66 16.21 16.32 -2.00
CA LYS A 66 17.47 16.26 -1.25
C LYS A 66 17.84 14.80 -0.97
N CYS A 67 16.87 13.97 -0.62
CA CYS A 67 17.07 12.55 -0.30
C CYS A 67 17.61 11.73 -1.47
N GLU A 68 17.24 12.03 -2.72
CA GLU A 68 17.83 11.37 -3.90
C GLU A 68 19.36 11.52 -3.99
N LYS A 69 19.93 12.57 -3.39
CA LYS A 69 21.36 12.86 -3.41
C LYS A 69 22.10 12.44 -2.14
N LEU A 70 21.37 11.99 -1.11
CA LEU A 70 21.99 11.60 0.14
C LEU A 70 22.62 10.22 0.01
N PRO A 71 23.81 10.01 0.61
CA PRO A 71 24.41 8.69 0.65
C PRO A 71 23.51 7.74 1.45
N VAL A 72 23.47 6.50 1.02
CA VAL A 72 22.78 5.44 1.74
C VAL A 72 23.59 5.15 2.99
N VAL A 73 22.98 5.40 4.15
CA VAL A 73 23.58 5.10 5.44
C VAL A 73 23.08 3.76 5.95
N ASN A 74 23.94 3.02 6.63
CA ASN A 74 23.50 1.86 7.39
C ASN A 74 22.55 2.31 8.49
N PHE A 75 21.55 1.49 8.79
CA PHE A 75 20.55 1.77 9.81
C PHE A 75 20.50 0.63 10.81
N LYS A 76 19.95 0.90 12.00
CA LYS A 76 19.87 -0.12 13.06
C LYS A 76 19.00 -1.28 12.59
N SER A 77 19.55 -2.50 12.65
CA SER A 77 18.78 -3.70 12.34
C SER A 77 17.57 -3.82 13.25
N VAL A 78 16.45 -4.25 12.68
CA VAL A 78 15.23 -4.54 13.43
C VAL A 78 15.07 -6.05 13.50
N GLU A 79 14.91 -6.56 14.71
CA GLU A 79 14.62 -7.98 14.92
C GLU A 79 13.21 -8.29 14.42
N CYS A 80 13.11 -9.08 13.36
CA CYS A 80 11.83 -9.50 12.79
C CYS A 80 11.91 -10.92 12.21
N GLU A 81 10.77 -11.60 12.21
CA GLU A 81 10.60 -12.89 11.56
C GLU A 81 10.20 -12.68 10.09
N ILE A 82 11.05 -13.14 9.18
CA ILE A 82 10.77 -13.10 7.74
C ILE A 82 10.35 -14.51 7.30
N PRO A 83 9.15 -14.70 6.72
CA PRO A 83 8.70 -16.00 6.25
C PRO A 83 9.65 -16.62 5.22
N LYS A 84 9.92 -17.92 5.35
CA LYS A 84 10.74 -18.69 4.39
C LYS A 84 9.94 -18.98 3.12
N ILE A 85 9.83 -17.99 2.23
CA ILE A 85 9.10 -18.10 0.96
C ILE A 85 10.09 -18.30 -0.20
N LYS A 86 9.79 -19.23 -1.12
CA LYS A 86 10.60 -19.44 -2.32
C LYS A 86 10.45 -18.24 -3.25
N ARG A 87 11.53 -17.50 -3.55
CA ARG A 87 11.47 -16.31 -4.42
C ARG A 87 10.78 -16.57 -5.76
N LYS A 88 10.98 -17.73 -6.38
CA LYS A 88 10.40 -18.10 -7.69
C LYS A 88 8.87 -18.08 -7.78
N ILE A 89 8.15 -18.14 -6.65
CA ILE A 89 6.68 -18.07 -6.65
C ILE A 89 6.14 -16.65 -6.44
N LEU A 90 7.04 -15.68 -6.19
CA LEU A 90 6.68 -14.30 -5.92
C LEU A 90 6.65 -13.48 -7.21
N ARG A 91 5.70 -12.54 -7.29
CA ARG A 91 5.73 -11.48 -8.29
C ARG A 91 6.87 -10.50 -8.00
N LYS A 92 7.20 -9.66 -8.98
CA LYS A 92 8.30 -8.69 -8.88
C LYS A 92 8.16 -7.76 -7.67
N GLU A 93 6.94 -7.27 -7.41
CA GLU A 93 6.63 -6.39 -6.29
C GLU A 93 6.78 -7.09 -4.94
N GLN A 94 6.40 -8.38 -4.88
CA GLN A 94 6.53 -9.19 -3.67
C GLN A 94 7.99 -9.56 -3.38
N GLN A 95 8.78 -9.81 -4.43
CA GLN A 95 10.23 -9.96 -4.32
C GLN A 95 10.87 -8.69 -3.77
N TYR A 96 10.48 -7.52 -4.30
CA TYR A 96 10.98 -6.25 -3.81
C TYR A 96 10.68 -6.04 -2.32
N LEU A 97 9.44 -6.33 -1.89
CA LEU A 97 9.07 -6.27 -0.47
C LEU A 97 9.87 -7.24 0.41
N LEU A 98 10.12 -8.46 -0.09
CA LEU A 98 10.92 -9.45 0.61
C LEU A 98 12.37 -8.95 0.79
N ASP A 99 12.95 -8.37 -0.26
CA ASP A 99 14.32 -7.86 -0.23
C ASP A 99 14.44 -6.63 0.70
N ILE A 100 13.44 -5.72 0.73
CA ILE A 100 13.35 -4.64 1.73
C ILE A 100 13.32 -5.24 3.15
N SER A 101 12.51 -6.26 3.37
CA SER A 101 12.38 -6.89 4.70
C SER A 101 13.73 -7.45 5.18
N TYR A 102 14.48 -8.09 4.28
CA TYR A 102 15.83 -8.59 4.59
C TYR A 102 16.83 -7.45 4.87
N ALA A 103 16.80 -6.37 4.08
CA ALA A 103 17.63 -5.20 4.33
C ALA A 103 17.32 -4.61 5.72
N ILE A 104 16.04 -4.51 6.10
CA ILE A 104 15.60 -4.03 7.41
C ILE A 104 16.16 -4.89 8.54
N LYS A 105 16.07 -6.21 8.36
CA LYS A 105 16.59 -7.19 9.33
C LYS A 105 18.10 -7.15 9.47
N SER A 106 18.84 -6.93 8.38
CA SER A 106 20.30 -6.88 8.39
C SER A 106 20.87 -5.50 8.76
N GLY A 107 20.08 -4.44 8.69
CA GLY A 107 20.55 -3.06 8.87
C GLY A 107 21.35 -2.51 7.69
N SER A 108 21.30 -3.19 6.53
CA SER A 108 22.12 -2.89 5.36
C SER A 108 21.30 -2.93 4.08
N SER A 109 21.38 -1.89 3.25
CA SER A 109 20.67 -1.84 1.97
C SER A 109 21.60 -2.14 0.78
N PRO A 110 21.34 -3.19 -0.02
CA PRO A 110 22.01 -3.41 -1.29
C PRO A 110 21.76 -2.27 -2.29
N GLU A 111 22.75 -1.92 -3.11
CA GLU A 111 22.67 -0.81 -4.09
C GLU A 111 21.51 -0.94 -5.11
N GLY A 112 21.01 -2.17 -5.35
CA GLY A 112 19.86 -2.43 -6.22
C GLY A 112 18.48 -2.18 -5.60
N LEU A 113 18.40 -1.99 -4.27
CA LEU A 113 17.14 -1.73 -3.55
C LEU A 113 16.80 -0.23 -3.46
N LEU A 114 17.69 0.65 -3.93
CA LEU A 114 17.72 2.10 -3.70
C LEU A 114 16.62 2.93 -4.38
N PHE A 115 15.60 2.32 -4.98
CA PHE A 115 14.44 3.06 -5.50
C PHE A 115 13.46 3.51 -4.42
N VAL A 116 13.56 2.98 -3.20
CA VAL A 116 12.83 3.49 -2.04
C VAL A 116 13.86 3.83 -0.98
N ASN A 117 14.34 5.08 -1.01
CA ASN A 117 15.13 5.66 0.06
C ASN A 117 14.30 5.60 1.35
N LEU A 118 14.57 4.61 2.19
CA LEU A 118 14.08 4.56 3.57
C LEU A 118 14.84 5.65 4.34
N VAL A 119 14.36 6.88 4.21
CA VAL A 119 14.89 8.03 4.95
C VAL A 119 14.49 7.87 6.41
N HIS A 120 15.49 7.73 7.27
CA HIS A 120 15.33 7.94 8.70
C HIS A 120 14.98 9.43 8.91
N PHE A 121 13.70 9.74 9.09
CA PHE A 121 13.30 11.04 9.62
C PHE A 121 13.82 11.12 11.06
N PRO A 122 14.67 12.11 11.41
CA PRO A 122 14.95 12.35 12.81
C PRO A 122 13.65 12.84 13.43
N ILE A 123 13.05 12.01 14.29
CA ILE A 123 12.10 12.50 15.28
C ILE A 123 12.92 13.43 16.15
N GLN A 124 12.75 14.73 15.97
CA GLN A 124 13.29 15.71 16.90
C GLN A 124 12.43 15.59 18.16
N ASP A 125 12.99 14.97 19.20
CA ASP A 125 12.43 15.06 20.54
C ASP A 125 12.48 16.54 20.96
N GLY A 126 11.30 17.13 21.10
CA GLY A 126 11.03 18.46 21.61
C GLY A 126 9.67 18.49 22.27
#